data_AF-A0A1F0D0W1-F1
#
_entry.id   AF-A0A1F0D0W1-F1
#
_cell.length_a   1.000
_cell.length_b   1.000
_cell.length_c   1.000
_cell.angle_alpha   90.00
_cell.angle_beta   90.00
_cell.angle_gamma   90.00
#
_symmetry.space_group_name_H-M   'P 1'
#
loop_
_entity.id
_entity.type
_entity.pdbx_description
1 polymer ?
#
loop_
_entity_poly.entity_id
_entity_poly.type
_entity_poly.pdbx_seq_one_letter_code
_entity_poly.pdbx_strand_id
1 'polypeptide(L)'
;MGTAILSSLLGRQVPEHGWLLYPATALMFLAFVLLIGLGAGFTVNARRNPGMFANTWRDMSILPTWGTVSMGMTATGSAIHNVGPLLPFGTAATPRAGLTDSAPADWVIAVAATLWLIGTLIGLFTTFRVALRLMEKGGNHPVPAWGLAVVPPMVSATTGASLVDDVASEQLTVVLVLAVTAFFFLALFFAVLLFTLAYRSHFFYHPLPVDASISTWIPLGVVGQSIAAAQSIAAQAEFVMLPSATPAVTWLAHAYGWVALVIGIPVLAFAVIRTIYGFRERMNFTPGWWALTFPIGTVALGAAMMAETMTGPWQVIPRVVGTGSLVALCCTWTFCAVATLTAIVKVRATR
;
A
#
# COMPACT_ATOMS: atom_id res chain seq x y z
N MET A 1 3.86 -0.83 -6.96
CA MET A 1 3.33 -0.42 -5.64
C MET A 1 3.87 0.95 -5.21
N GLY A 2 5.14 1.11 -4.81
CA GLY A 2 5.69 2.40 -4.35
C GLY A 2 5.52 3.57 -5.33
N THR A 3 5.72 3.33 -6.63
CA THR A 3 5.46 4.30 -7.70
C THR A 3 3.99 4.71 -7.79
N ALA A 4 3.07 3.74 -7.63
CA ALA A 4 1.63 3.99 -7.74
C ALA A 4 1.09 4.79 -6.55
N ILE A 5 1.52 4.49 -5.31
CA ILE A 5 1.10 5.27 -4.14
C ILE A 5 1.63 6.71 -4.18
N LEU A 6 2.87 6.91 -4.67
CA LEU A 6 3.40 8.27 -4.90
C LEU A 6 2.57 9.01 -5.94
N SER A 7 2.20 8.36 -7.05
CA SER A 7 1.28 8.91 -8.05
C SER A 7 -0.04 9.37 -7.43
N SER A 8 -0.72 8.49 -6.67
CA SER A 8 -1.99 8.83 -6.02
C SER A 8 -1.84 10.02 -5.07
N LEU A 9 -0.78 10.04 -4.25
CA LEU A 9 -0.54 11.13 -3.29
C LEU A 9 -0.28 12.46 -3.98
N LEU A 10 0.50 12.49 -5.07
CA LEU A 10 0.68 13.70 -5.86
C LEU A 10 -0.62 14.13 -6.54
N GLY A 11 -1.42 13.16 -7.02
CA GLY A 11 -2.75 13.38 -7.58
C GLY A 11 -3.70 14.09 -6.61
N ARG A 12 -3.68 13.69 -5.33
CA ARG A 12 -4.49 14.33 -4.27
C ARG A 12 -4.12 15.80 -4.01
N GLN A 13 -2.90 16.20 -4.35
CA GLN A 13 -2.41 17.57 -4.16
C GLN A 13 -2.68 18.48 -5.37
N VAL A 14 -3.18 17.93 -6.49
CA VAL A 14 -3.47 18.68 -7.72
C VAL A 14 -4.46 19.85 -7.52
N PRO A 15 -5.52 19.75 -6.70
CA PRO A 15 -6.43 20.87 -6.47
C PRO A 15 -5.74 22.11 -5.89
N GLU A 16 -4.79 21.92 -4.96
CA GLU A 16 -4.00 23.02 -4.37
C GLU A 16 -2.80 23.38 -5.26
N HIS A 17 -2.22 22.41 -5.97
CA HIS A 17 -0.96 22.54 -6.73
C HIS A 17 -1.07 21.89 -8.12
N GLY A 18 -1.74 22.56 -9.06
CA GLY A 18 -2.08 21.99 -10.38
C GLY A 18 -0.91 21.41 -11.19
N TRP A 19 0.32 21.92 -10.98
CA TRP A 19 1.52 21.40 -11.65
C TRP A 19 1.88 19.96 -11.23
N LEU A 20 1.39 19.47 -10.09
CA LEU A 20 1.60 18.09 -9.64
C LEU A 20 0.89 17.05 -10.51
N LEU A 21 -0.01 17.47 -11.40
CA LEU A 21 -0.64 16.57 -12.36
C LEU A 21 0.38 15.90 -13.27
N TYR A 22 1.43 16.61 -13.69
CA TYR A 22 2.47 16.06 -14.57
C TYR A 22 3.24 14.90 -13.92
N PRO A 23 3.89 15.08 -12.74
CA PRO A 23 4.59 13.98 -12.09
C PRO A 23 3.62 12.87 -11.63
N ALA A 24 2.40 13.19 -11.18
CA ALA A 24 1.40 12.18 -10.84
C ALA A 24 1.10 11.28 -12.06
N THR A 25 0.80 11.88 -13.21
CA THR A 25 0.51 11.15 -14.45
C THR A 25 1.69 10.30 -14.91
N ALA A 26 2.91 10.86 -14.88
CA ALA A 26 4.12 10.14 -15.28
C ALA A 26 4.37 8.91 -14.40
N LEU A 27 4.16 9.04 -13.09
CA LEU A 27 4.32 7.94 -12.13
C LEU A 27 3.20 6.90 -12.25
N MET A 28 1.95 7.32 -12.50
CA MET A 28 0.84 6.42 -12.81
C MET A 28 1.18 5.54 -14.02
N PHE A 29 1.61 6.17 -15.12
CA PHE A 29 1.98 5.47 -16.35
C PHE A 29 3.18 4.55 -16.12
N LEU A 30 4.21 5.02 -15.42
CA LEU A 30 5.37 4.21 -15.05
C LEU A 30 4.96 2.99 -14.21
N ALA A 31 4.06 3.16 -13.24
CA ALA A 31 3.56 2.05 -12.42
C ALA A 31 2.84 1.00 -13.28
N PHE A 32 2.00 1.43 -14.22
CA PHE A 32 1.33 0.56 -15.17
C PHE A 32 2.32 -0.20 -16.07
N VAL A 33 3.29 0.49 -16.66
CA VAL A 33 4.34 -0.11 -17.50
C VAL A 33 5.18 -1.12 -16.70
N LEU A 34 5.57 -0.79 -15.47
CA LEU A 34 6.31 -1.69 -14.60
C LEU A 34 5.49 -2.94 -14.24
N LEU A 35 4.19 -2.78 -13.96
CA LEU A 35 3.30 -3.91 -13.66
C LEU A 35 3.25 -4.89 -14.84
N ILE A 36 3.03 -4.39 -16.05
CA ILE A 36 2.98 -5.20 -17.27
C ILE A 36 4.35 -5.82 -17.57
N GLY A 37 5.42 -5.03 -17.52
CA GLY A 37 6.78 -5.49 -17.84
C GLY A 37 7.29 -6.56 -16.88
N LEU A 38 7.13 -6.36 -15.57
CA LEU A 38 7.52 -7.35 -14.55
C LEU A 38 6.62 -8.60 -14.62
N GLY A 39 5.32 -8.44 -14.87
CA GLY A 39 4.39 -9.55 -15.05
C GLY A 39 4.72 -10.41 -16.28
N ALA A 40 5.01 -9.77 -17.41
CA ALA A 40 5.45 -10.44 -18.64
C ALA A 40 6.79 -11.15 -18.44
N GLY A 41 7.77 -10.47 -17.81
CA GLY A 41 9.07 -11.06 -17.49
C GLY A 41 8.95 -12.29 -16.57
N PHE A 42 8.12 -12.19 -15.53
CA PHE A 42 7.82 -13.32 -14.65
C PHE A 42 7.16 -14.48 -15.41
N THR A 43 6.19 -14.19 -16.29
CA THR A 43 5.50 -15.20 -17.09
C THR A 43 6.45 -15.92 -18.04
N VAL A 44 7.33 -15.19 -18.72
CA VAL A 44 8.36 -15.77 -19.59
C VAL A 44 9.31 -16.65 -18.79
N ASN A 45 9.75 -16.19 -17.62
CA ASN A 45 10.65 -16.95 -16.76
C ASN A 45 9.97 -18.24 -16.24
N ALA A 46 8.70 -18.17 -15.85
CA ALA A 46 7.91 -19.30 -15.39
C ALA A 46 7.69 -20.35 -16.50
N ARG A 47 7.50 -19.91 -17.75
CA ARG A 47 7.38 -20.81 -18.91
C ARG A 47 8.71 -21.49 -19.25
N ARG A 48 9.83 -20.79 -19.09
CA ARG A 48 11.18 -21.34 -19.35
C ARG A 48 11.66 -22.30 -18.26
N ASN A 49 11.20 -22.12 -17.03
CA ASN A 49 11.60 -22.90 -15.86
C ASN A 49 10.40 -23.59 -15.21
N PRO A 50 9.98 -24.77 -15.71
CA PRO A 50 8.88 -25.54 -15.15
C PRO A 50 9.13 -25.85 -13.66
N GLY A 51 8.16 -25.52 -12.80
CA GLY A 51 8.27 -25.70 -11.35
C GLY A 51 8.64 -24.44 -10.57
N MET A 52 9.21 -23.41 -11.21
CA MET A 52 9.52 -22.13 -10.57
C MET A 52 8.26 -21.52 -9.94
N PHE A 53 7.17 -21.47 -10.70
CA PHE A 53 5.89 -20.93 -10.22
C PHE A 53 5.38 -21.69 -8.99
N ALA A 54 5.36 -23.02 -9.04
CA ALA A 54 4.91 -23.84 -7.91
C ALA A 54 5.77 -23.62 -6.66
N ASN A 55 7.08 -23.40 -6.84
CA ASN A 55 8.00 -23.12 -5.73
C ASN A 55 7.68 -21.80 -5.02
N THR A 56 7.24 -20.77 -5.75
CA THR A 56 6.93 -19.45 -5.14
C THR A 56 5.83 -19.51 -4.08
N TRP A 57 4.90 -20.47 -4.17
CA TRP A 57 3.82 -20.64 -3.18
C TRP A 57 4.12 -21.73 -2.14
N ARG A 58 5.19 -22.50 -2.35
CA ARG A 58 5.61 -23.59 -1.46
C ARG A 58 6.73 -23.19 -0.51
N ASP A 59 7.56 -22.24 -0.90
CA ASP A 59 8.66 -21.74 -0.10
C ASP A 59 8.20 -20.55 0.78
N MET A 60 8.34 -20.68 2.10
CA MET A 60 7.93 -19.65 3.06
C MET A 60 8.78 -18.38 2.96
N SER A 61 10.00 -18.47 2.42
CA SER A 61 10.85 -17.31 2.19
C SER A 61 10.35 -16.43 1.03
N ILE A 62 9.64 -17.04 0.06
CA ILE A 62 9.14 -16.37 -1.15
C ILE A 62 7.66 -16.05 -1.01
N LEU A 63 6.86 -16.94 -0.43
CA LEU A 63 5.39 -16.85 -0.38
C LEU A 63 4.87 -15.47 0.05
N PRO A 64 5.36 -14.82 1.13
CA PRO A 64 4.89 -13.49 1.52
C PRO A 64 5.11 -12.41 0.46
N THR A 65 6.09 -12.56 -0.44
CA THR A 65 6.38 -11.59 -1.49
C THR A 65 5.28 -11.49 -2.54
N TRP A 66 4.40 -12.49 -2.67
CA TRP A 66 3.19 -12.38 -3.50
C TRP A 66 2.26 -11.26 -3.06
N GLY A 67 2.34 -10.85 -1.79
CA GLY A 67 1.65 -9.65 -1.34
C GLY A 67 2.11 -8.38 -2.04
N THR A 68 3.37 -8.29 -2.49
CA THR A 68 3.84 -7.15 -3.30
C THR A 68 3.24 -7.14 -4.70
N VAL A 69 2.92 -8.31 -5.25
CA VAL A 69 2.21 -8.44 -6.54
C VAL A 69 0.77 -7.97 -6.37
N SER A 70 0.09 -8.48 -5.33
CA SER A 70 -1.27 -8.06 -4.96
C SER A 70 -1.36 -6.54 -4.80
N MET A 71 -0.52 -5.96 -3.93
CA MET A 71 -0.49 -4.51 -3.72
C MET A 71 0.00 -3.74 -4.94
N GLY A 72 0.83 -4.36 -5.79
CA GLY A 72 1.22 -3.80 -7.08
C GLY A 72 0.02 -3.57 -7.98
N MET A 73 -0.89 -4.54 -8.07
CA MET A 73 -2.13 -4.45 -8.84
C MET A 73 -3.11 -3.45 -8.23
N THR A 74 -3.46 -3.62 -6.95
CA THR A 74 -4.46 -2.76 -6.28
C THR A 74 -4.01 -1.30 -6.23
N ALA A 75 -2.75 -1.02 -5.91
CA ALA A 75 -2.24 0.36 -5.88
C ALA A 75 -2.18 0.98 -7.28
N THR A 76 -1.87 0.22 -8.32
CA THR A 76 -1.86 0.73 -9.71
C THR A 76 -3.29 1.02 -10.18
N GLY A 77 -4.25 0.15 -9.89
CA GLY A 77 -5.67 0.41 -10.14
C GLY A 77 -6.16 1.67 -9.43
N SER A 78 -5.81 1.82 -8.15
CA SER A 78 -6.11 3.04 -7.37
C SER A 78 -5.43 4.30 -7.92
N ALA A 79 -4.21 4.22 -8.43
CA ALA A 79 -3.56 5.36 -9.07
C ALA A 79 -4.28 5.77 -10.36
N ILE A 80 -4.72 4.81 -11.17
CA ILE A 80 -5.52 5.05 -12.38
C ILE A 80 -6.86 5.68 -12.02
N HIS A 81 -7.53 5.18 -10.98
CA HIS A 81 -8.80 5.72 -10.49
C HIS A 81 -8.68 7.15 -9.95
N ASN A 82 -7.61 7.46 -9.19
CA ASN A 82 -7.41 8.78 -8.60
C ASN A 82 -6.89 9.84 -9.59
N VAL A 83 -6.01 9.45 -10.52
CA VAL A 83 -5.31 10.39 -11.42
C VAL A 83 -5.94 10.41 -12.82
N GLY A 84 -6.51 9.31 -13.28
CA GLY A 84 -7.18 9.19 -14.59
C GLY A 84 -8.23 10.28 -14.83
N PRO A 85 -9.16 10.54 -13.89
CA PRO A 85 -10.17 11.59 -14.03
C PRO A 85 -9.59 13.02 -14.10
N LEU A 86 -8.34 13.23 -13.68
CA LEU A 86 -7.67 14.53 -13.80
C LEU A 86 -7.09 14.77 -15.21
N LEU A 87 -7.13 13.76 -16.08
CA LEU A 87 -6.64 13.82 -17.45
C LEU A 87 -7.75 14.24 -18.43
N PRO A 88 -7.40 14.87 -19.57
CA PRO A 88 -8.37 15.33 -20.57
C PRO A 88 -9.23 14.22 -21.15
N PHE A 89 -8.70 12.98 -21.17
CA PHE A 89 -9.34 11.81 -21.78
C PHE A 89 -9.95 10.84 -20.74
N GLY A 90 -9.87 11.17 -19.45
CA GLY A 90 -10.33 10.31 -18.36
C GLY A 90 -11.70 10.68 -17.80
N THR A 91 -12.40 11.64 -18.42
CA THR A 91 -13.69 12.17 -17.93
C THR A 91 -14.76 12.08 -19.03
N ALA A 92 -16.00 11.82 -18.63
CA ALA A 92 -17.16 11.90 -19.53
C ALA A 92 -17.62 13.36 -19.77
N ALA A 93 -17.11 14.33 -19.00
CA ALA A 93 -17.27 15.77 -19.23
C ALA A 93 -16.02 16.51 -18.71
N THR A 94 -15.37 17.33 -19.55
CA THR A 94 -14.26 18.23 -19.16
C THR A 94 -14.81 19.66 -18.99
N PRO A 95 -14.29 20.49 -18.05
CA PRO A 95 -12.99 21.18 -18.20
C PRO A 95 -12.12 21.33 -16.94
N ARG A 96 -10.84 21.01 -17.07
CA ARG A 96 -9.72 21.14 -16.09
C ARG A 96 -9.72 22.39 -15.19
N ALA A 97 -9.06 22.22 -14.04
CA ALA A 97 -8.55 23.27 -13.13
C ALA A 97 -9.60 23.97 -12.23
N GLY A 98 -10.31 23.17 -11.43
CA GLY A 98 -11.23 23.65 -10.38
C GLY A 98 -12.60 22.96 -10.34
N LEU A 99 -12.68 21.69 -10.77
CA LEU A 99 -13.93 21.00 -11.12
C LEU A 99 -14.68 20.41 -9.93
N THR A 100 -15.98 20.68 -9.86
CA THR A 100 -16.94 20.03 -8.96
C THR A 100 -17.61 18.78 -9.53
N ASP A 101 -17.50 18.47 -10.83
CA ASP A 101 -18.35 17.43 -11.46
C ASP A 101 -17.64 16.62 -12.58
N SER A 102 -16.52 15.96 -12.26
CA SER A 102 -15.88 15.03 -13.20
C SER A 102 -15.91 13.60 -12.67
N ALA A 103 -16.92 12.83 -13.10
CA ALA A 103 -16.98 11.40 -12.85
C ALA A 103 -15.89 10.65 -13.66
N PRO A 104 -15.26 9.59 -13.10
CA PRO A 104 -14.33 8.76 -13.85
C PRO A 104 -15.01 8.15 -15.09
N ALA A 105 -14.31 8.09 -16.22
CA ALA A 105 -14.80 7.36 -17.39
C ALA A 105 -14.96 5.85 -17.08
N ASP A 106 -15.96 5.19 -17.67
CA ASP A 106 -16.27 3.78 -17.41
C ASP A 106 -15.06 2.83 -17.53
N TRP A 107 -14.17 3.10 -18.48
CA TRP A 107 -12.96 2.29 -18.67
C TRP A 107 -11.95 2.44 -17.52
N VAL A 108 -11.88 3.62 -16.88
CA VAL A 108 -11.04 3.89 -15.71
C VAL A 108 -11.52 3.02 -14.55
N ILE A 109 -12.84 3.05 -14.30
CA ILE A 109 -13.50 2.25 -13.27
C ILE A 109 -13.30 0.76 -13.55
N ALA A 110 -13.55 0.31 -14.78
CA ALA A 110 -13.40 -1.09 -15.16
C ALA A 110 -11.96 -1.62 -14.95
N VAL A 111 -10.95 -0.82 -15.34
CA VAL A 111 -9.54 -1.18 -15.13
C VAL A 111 -9.20 -1.20 -13.64
N ALA A 112 -9.62 -0.18 -12.88
CA ALA A 112 -9.37 -0.09 -11.45
C ALA A 112 -10.02 -1.25 -10.67
N ALA A 113 -11.29 -1.55 -10.95
CA ALA A 113 -12.04 -2.65 -10.35
C ALA A 113 -11.45 -4.02 -10.71
N THR A 114 -11.00 -4.20 -11.96
CA THR A 114 -10.35 -5.46 -12.40
C THR A 114 -9.03 -5.67 -11.67
N LEU A 115 -8.16 -4.66 -11.63
CA LEU A 115 -6.89 -4.73 -10.92
C LEU A 115 -7.08 -4.89 -9.41
N TRP A 116 -8.11 -4.24 -8.85
CA TRP A 116 -8.52 -4.41 -7.47
C TRP A 116 -8.90 -5.87 -7.20
N LEU A 117 -9.84 -6.44 -7.97
CA LEU A 117 -10.31 -7.80 -7.78
C LEU A 117 -9.17 -8.83 -7.87
N ILE A 118 -8.35 -8.77 -8.94
CA ILE A 118 -7.22 -9.69 -9.11
C ILE A 118 -6.23 -9.53 -7.96
N GLY A 119 -5.89 -8.27 -7.62
CA GLY A 119 -4.99 -7.97 -6.52
C GLY A 119 -5.51 -8.52 -5.20
N THR A 120 -6.78 -8.28 -4.87
CA THR A 120 -7.43 -8.76 -3.65
C THR A 120 -7.44 -10.28 -3.56
N LEU A 121 -7.76 -10.99 -4.64
CA LEU A 121 -7.74 -12.45 -4.67
C LEU A 121 -6.32 -13.01 -4.41
N ILE A 122 -5.29 -12.44 -5.05
CA ILE A 122 -3.89 -12.82 -4.79
C ILE A 122 -3.53 -12.51 -3.33
N GLY A 123 -3.97 -11.37 -2.82
CA GLY A 123 -3.71 -10.91 -1.46
C GLY A 123 -4.27 -11.86 -0.41
N LEU A 124 -5.58 -12.13 -0.48
CA LEU A 124 -6.27 -13.05 0.41
C LEU A 124 -5.67 -14.46 0.33
N PHE A 125 -5.43 -14.98 -0.87
CA PHE A 125 -4.78 -16.27 -1.05
C PHE A 125 -3.41 -16.30 -0.35
N THR A 126 -2.60 -15.25 -0.50
CA THR A 126 -1.29 -15.14 0.14
C THR A 126 -1.40 -15.10 1.66
N THR A 127 -2.32 -14.29 2.20
CA THR A 127 -2.57 -14.17 3.65
C THR A 127 -2.93 -15.53 4.26
N PHE A 128 -3.94 -16.20 3.70
CA PHE A 128 -4.39 -17.50 4.21
C PHE A 128 -3.32 -18.57 4.01
N ARG A 129 -2.59 -18.57 2.89
CA ARG A 129 -1.55 -19.57 2.66
C ARG A 129 -0.38 -19.42 3.63
N VAL A 130 0.03 -18.19 3.95
CA VAL A 130 1.05 -17.91 4.97
C VAL A 130 0.58 -18.37 6.35
N ALA A 131 -0.67 -18.08 6.72
CA ALA A 131 -1.25 -18.52 7.98
C ALA A 131 -1.26 -20.06 8.08
N LEU A 132 -1.75 -20.76 7.06
CA LEU A 132 -1.75 -22.22 7.01
C LEU A 132 -0.33 -22.79 7.11
N ARG A 133 0.65 -22.20 6.41
CA ARG A 133 2.04 -22.65 6.48
C ARG A 133 2.65 -22.48 7.87
N LEU A 134 2.33 -21.38 8.53
CA LEU A 134 2.76 -21.14 9.90
C LEU A 134 2.18 -22.18 10.87
N MET A 135 0.92 -22.59 10.67
CA MET A 135 0.27 -23.64 11.45
C MET A 135 0.84 -25.04 11.16
N GLU A 136 1.11 -25.35 9.89
CA GLU A 136 1.62 -26.67 9.45
C GLU A 136 3.08 -26.93 9.88
N LYS A 137 3.95 -25.92 9.75
CA LYS A 137 5.41 -26.11 9.83
C LYS A 137 6.09 -25.30 10.93
N GLY A 138 5.33 -24.47 11.66
CA GLY A 138 5.89 -23.48 12.56
C GLY A 138 6.59 -22.34 11.83
N GLY A 139 7.08 -21.37 12.60
CA GLY A 139 7.82 -20.22 12.09
C GLY A 139 9.31 -20.33 12.39
N ASN A 140 10.09 -20.91 11.47
CA ASN A 140 11.56 -20.84 11.58
C ASN A 140 12.02 -19.44 11.14
N HIS A 141 12.59 -18.68 12.08
CA HIS A 141 13.12 -17.33 11.88
C HIS A 141 12.12 -16.32 11.27
N PRO A 142 11.01 -15.99 11.95
CA PRO A 142 10.08 -14.98 11.45
C PRO A 142 10.79 -13.64 11.30
N VAL A 143 10.64 -13.04 10.12
CA VAL A 143 11.21 -11.74 9.76
C VAL A 143 10.09 -10.75 9.46
N PRO A 144 10.33 -9.43 9.63
CA PRO A 144 9.34 -8.40 9.30
C PRO A 144 8.79 -8.51 7.87
N ALA A 145 9.56 -9.07 6.93
CA ALA A 145 9.14 -9.33 5.55
C ALA A 145 7.90 -10.24 5.43
N TRP A 146 7.58 -11.06 6.42
CA TRP A 146 6.33 -11.84 6.43
C TRP A 146 5.08 -10.96 6.49
N GLY A 147 5.23 -9.72 6.99
CA GLY A 147 4.20 -8.69 6.93
C GLY A 147 3.70 -8.40 5.52
N LEU A 148 4.49 -8.68 4.48
CA LEU A 148 4.04 -8.54 3.09
C LEU A 148 2.80 -9.39 2.79
N ALA A 149 2.54 -10.46 3.53
CA ALA A 149 1.35 -11.29 3.36
C ALA A 149 0.06 -10.69 3.95
N VAL A 150 0.15 -9.72 4.88
CA VAL A 150 -1.02 -9.20 5.63
C VAL A 150 -1.38 -7.76 5.29
N VAL A 151 -0.43 -7.01 4.73
CA VAL A 151 -0.67 -5.69 4.16
C VAL A 151 -1.70 -5.74 2.99
N PRO A 152 -1.73 -6.75 2.10
CA PRO A 152 -2.59 -6.70 0.91
C PRO A 152 -4.10 -6.67 1.17
N PRO A 153 -4.68 -7.43 2.13
CA PRO A 153 -6.08 -7.24 2.49
C PRO A 153 -6.35 -5.83 3.04
N MET A 154 -5.42 -5.21 3.78
CA MET A 154 -5.57 -3.82 4.24
C MET A 154 -5.61 -2.83 3.06
N VAL A 155 -4.74 -3.02 2.06
CA VAL A 155 -4.76 -2.19 0.85
C VAL A 155 -6.05 -2.39 0.07
N SER A 156 -6.53 -3.64 -0.02
CA SER A 156 -7.82 -3.96 -0.65
C SER A 156 -8.98 -3.28 0.07
N ALA A 157 -8.92 -3.17 1.41
CA ALA A 157 -9.92 -2.46 2.19
C ALA A 157 -9.98 -0.97 1.82
N THR A 158 -8.84 -0.27 1.82
CA THR A 158 -8.78 1.16 1.45
C THR A 158 -9.20 1.39 -0.01
N THR A 159 -8.57 0.67 -0.94
CA THR A 159 -8.79 0.90 -2.37
C THR A 159 -10.15 0.41 -2.84
N GLY A 160 -10.74 -0.58 -2.18
CA GLY A 160 -12.10 -1.05 -2.44
C GLY A 160 -13.15 -0.08 -1.92
N ALA A 161 -12.90 0.55 -0.76
CA ALA A 161 -13.79 1.59 -0.24
C ALA A 161 -13.89 2.78 -1.19
N SER A 162 -12.81 3.13 -1.91
CA SER A 162 -12.85 4.18 -2.95
C SER A 162 -13.64 3.79 -4.20
N LEU A 163 -13.89 2.50 -4.44
CA LEU A 163 -14.69 2.02 -5.57
C LEU A 163 -16.19 1.97 -5.25
N VAL A 164 -16.59 2.16 -3.97
CA VAL A 164 -17.99 2.07 -3.54
C VAL A 164 -18.85 3.10 -4.27
N ASP A 165 -18.33 4.31 -4.46
CA ASP A 165 -19.02 5.41 -5.15
C ASP A 165 -19.24 5.14 -6.65
N ASP A 166 -18.50 4.19 -7.23
CA ASP A 166 -18.62 3.80 -8.65
C ASP A 166 -19.60 2.61 -8.86
N VAL A 167 -20.16 2.04 -7.78
CA VAL A 167 -21.05 0.88 -7.87
C VAL A 167 -22.49 1.33 -8.09
N ALA A 168 -23.07 0.96 -9.24
CA ALA A 168 -24.45 1.31 -9.58
C ALA A 168 -25.54 0.52 -8.83
N SER A 169 -25.23 -0.66 -8.30
CA SER A 169 -26.18 -1.53 -7.59
C SER A 169 -26.07 -1.35 -6.09
N GLU A 170 -27.15 -0.91 -5.44
CA GLU A 170 -27.23 -0.75 -3.98
C GLU A 170 -26.87 -2.04 -3.22
N GLN A 171 -27.32 -3.21 -3.71
CA GLN A 171 -26.95 -4.48 -3.08
C GLN A 171 -25.44 -4.73 -3.17
N LEU A 172 -24.83 -4.43 -4.31
CA LEU A 172 -23.40 -4.62 -4.50
C LEU A 172 -22.58 -3.60 -3.69
N THR A 173 -23.08 -2.38 -3.53
CA THR A 173 -22.52 -1.34 -2.64
C THR A 173 -22.43 -1.85 -1.21
N VAL A 174 -23.54 -2.38 -0.66
CA VAL A 174 -23.56 -2.96 0.69
C VAL A 174 -22.59 -4.13 0.82
N VAL A 175 -22.59 -5.06 -0.16
CA VAL A 175 -21.67 -6.21 -0.17
C VAL A 175 -20.22 -5.75 -0.19
N LEU A 176 -19.89 -4.74 -1.00
CA LEU A 176 -18.53 -4.21 -1.09
C LEU A 176 -18.11 -3.55 0.22
N VAL A 177 -18.95 -2.71 0.84
CA VAL A 177 -18.68 -2.08 2.14
C VAL A 177 -18.43 -3.13 3.23
N LEU A 178 -19.25 -4.18 3.28
CA LEU A 178 -19.05 -5.29 4.21
C LEU A 178 -17.75 -6.05 3.93
N ALA A 179 -17.43 -6.30 2.66
CA ALA A 179 -16.21 -7.00 2.27
C ALA A 179 -14.94 -6.21 2.64
N VAL A 180 -14.88 -4.92 2.34
CA VAL A 180 -13.72 -4.07 2.70
C VAL A 180 -13.56 -3.92 4.20
N THR A 181 -14.67 -3.87 4.94
CA THR A 181 -14.67 -3.89 6.41
C THR A 181 -14.10 -5.21 6.94
N ALA A 182 -14.51 -6.35 6.37
CA ALA A 182 -13.95 -7.65 6.73
C ALA A 182 -12.44 -7.72 6.43
N PHE A 183 -11.99 -7.19 5.29
CA PHE A 183 -10.57 -7.15 4.93
C PHE A 183 -9.73 -6.31 5.89
N PHE A 184 -10.27 -5.20 6.39
CA PHE A 184 -9.63 -4.38 7.43
C PHE A 184 -9.37 -5.19 8.71
N PHE A 185 -10.40 -5.82 9.27
CA PHE A 185 -10.25 -6.61 10.49
C PHE A 185 -9.39 -7.85 10.30
N LEU A 186 -9.51 -8.53 9.16
CA LEU A 186 -8.67 -9.66 8.77
C LEU A 186 -7.19 -9.27 8.76
N ALA A 187 -6.86 -8.14 8.13
CA ALA A 187 -5.51 -7.63 8.07
C ALA A 187 -4.96 -7.24 9.45
N LEU A 188 -5.76 -6.58 10.31
CA LEU A 188 -5.34 -6.25 11.67
C LEU A 188 -5.03 -7.49 12.49
N PHE A 189 -5.92 -8.49 12.45
CA PHE A 189 -5.75 -9.75 13.17
C PHE A 189 -4.42 -10.42 12.80
N PHE A 190 -4.17 -10.60 11.50
CA PHE A 190 -2.94 -11.24 11.05
C PHE A 190 -1.69 -10.36 11.22
N ALA A 191 -1.82 -9.03 11.14
CA ALA A 191 -0.70 -8.12 11.40
C ALA A 191 -0.21 -8.21 12.84
N VAL A 192 -1.13 -8.20 13.81
CA VAL A 192 -0.77 -8.39 15.23
C VAL A 192 -0.04 -9.72 15.40
N LEU A 193 -0.60 -10.82 14.87
CA LEU A 193 -0.01 -12.15 14.99
C LEU A 193 1.40 -12.22 14.38
N LEU A 194 1.58 -11.82 13.11
CA LEU A 194 2.85 -11.96 12.42
C LEU A 194 3.93 -11.00 12.95
N PHE A 195 3.58 -9.75 13.28
CA PHE A 195 4.57 -8.81 13.79
C PHE A 195 4.96 -9.11 15.23
N THR A 196 4.05 -9.58 16.08
CA THR A 196 4.42 -10.07 17.41
C THR A 196 5.43 -11.22 17.31
N LEU A 197 5.24 -12.17 16.38
CA LEU A 197 6.20 -13.24 16.15
C LEU A 197 7.55 -12.73 15.63
N ALA A 198 7.54 -11.81 14.66
CA ALA A 198 8.76 -11.24 14.10
C ALA A 198 9.57 -10.44 15.14
N TYR A 199 8.92 -9.55 15.89
CA TYR A 199 9.58 -8.78 16.96
C TYR A 199 10.08 -9.68 18.07
N ARG A 200 9.27 -10.66 18.51
CA ARG A 200 9.69 -11.61 19.55
C ARG A 200 10.91 -12.43 19.10
N SER A 201 10.92 -12.94 17.88
CA SER A 201 12.08 -13.65 17.34
C SER A 201 13.30 -12.75 17.32
N HIS A 202 13.16 -11.53 16.82
CA HIS A 202 14.31 -10.66 16.62
C HIS A 202 14.90 -10.14 17.94
N PHE A 203 14.05 -9.77 18.90
CA PHE A 203 14.52 -9.22 20.17
C PHE A 203 15.08 -10.26 21.12
N PHE A 204 14.59 -11.51 21.07
CA PHE A 204 14.94 -12.50 22.10
C PHE A 204 15.72 -13.72 21.59
N TYR A 205 15.74 -14.00 20.29
CA TYR A 205 16.27 -15.28 19.79
C TYR A 205 17.26 -15.12 18.63
N HIS A 206 16.97 -14.30 17.63
CA HIS A 206 17.77 -14.22 16.41
C HIS A 206 18.02 -12.76 15.97
N PRO A 207 19.27 -12.30 15.85
CA PRO A 207 19.52 -10.96 15.30
C PRO A 207 19.05 -10.88 13.84
N LEU A 208 18.56 -9.70 13.44
CA LEU A 208 18.05 -9.43 12.11
C LEU A 208 19.25 -9.27 11.17
N PRO A 209 19.31 -10.04 10.08
CA PRO A 209 20.38 -9.89 9.10
C PRO A 209 20.49 -8.45 8.60
N VAL A 210 21.71 -8.00 8.32
CA VAL A 210 22.00 -6.64 7.81
C VAL A 210 21.16 -6.36 6.55
N ASP A 211 21.12 -7.29 5.60
CA ASP A 211 20.35 -7.15 4.36
C ASP A 211 18.83 -7.13 4.55
N ALA A 212 18.33 -7.56 5.71
CA ALA A 212 16.93 -7.50 6.06
C ALA A 212 16.56 -6.19 6.80
N SER A 213 17.51 -5.28 7.03
CA SER A 213 17.28 -4.06 7.81
C SER A 213 16.17 -3.18 7.23
N ILE A 214 16.06 -3.06 5.91
CA ILE A 214 14.98 -2.27 5.29
C ILE A 214 13.58 -2.91 5.48
N SER A 215 13.50 -4.22 5.73
CA SER A 215 12.21 -4.88 5.96
C SER A 215 11.51 -4.40 7.24
N THR A 216 12.22 -3.76 8.17
CA THR A 216 11.65 -3.25 9.43
C THR A 216 10.69 -2.08 9.23
N TRP A 217 10.63 -1.51 8.03
CA TRP A 217 9.63 -0.50 7.65
C TRP A 217 8.25 -1.10 7.38
N ILE A 218 8.15 -2.40 7.06
CA ILE A 218 6.88 -3.05 6.68
C ILE A 218 5.78 -2.91 7.73
N PRO A 219 6.04 -3.06 9.06
CA PRO A 219 5.03 -2.82 10.08
C PRO A 219 4.46 -1.40 10.07
N LEU A 220 5.30 -0.38 9.78
CA LEU A 220 4.85 1.01 9.63
C LEU A 220 3.86 1.14 8.46
N GLY A 221 4.00 0.29 7.44
CA GLY A 221 3.07 0.25 6.32
C GLY A 221 1.68 -0.22 6.72
N VAL A 222 1.57 -1.15 7.68
CA VAL A 222 0.26 -1.52 8.22
C VAL A 222 -0.32 -0.38 9.05
N VAL A 223 0.49 0.32 9.83
CA VAL A 223 0.05 1.50 10.60
C VAL A 223 -0.56 2.56 9.68
N GLY A 224 0.18 3.02 8.66
CA GLY A 224 -0.34 4.04 7.75
C GLY A 224 -1.55 3.57 6.96
N GLN A 225 -1.50 2.33 6.43
CA GLN A 225 -2.58 1.81 5.59
C GLN A 225 -3.85 1.54 6.39
N SER A 226 -3.74 1.14 7.67
CA SER A 226 -4.92 0.93 8.51
C SER A 226 -5.63 2.24 8.82
N ILE A 227 -4.89 3.34 9.01
CA ILE A 227 -5.49 4.68 9.14
C ILE A 227 -6.26 5.00 7.86
N ALA A 228 -5.63 4.86 6.69
CA ALA A 228 -6.28 5.12 5.40
C ALA A 228 -7.54 4.27 5.20
N ALA A 229 -7.47 2.97 5.52
CA ALA A 229 -8.61 2.06 5.46
C ALA A 229 -9.75 2.49 6.40
N ALA A 230 -9.45 2.81 7.67
CA ALA A 230 -10.45 3.24 8.63
C ALA A 230 -11.18 4.51 8.17
N GLN A 231 -10.44 5.51 7.67
CA GLN A 231 -11.03 6.73 7.11
C GLN A 231 -11.88 6.45 5.88
N SER A 232 -11.39 5.60 4.97
CA SER A 232 -12.13 5.25 3.74
C SER A 232 -13.41 4.48 4.04
N ILE A 233 -13.37 3.53 4.98
CA ILE A 233 -14.56 2.74 5.37
C ILE A 233 -15.57 3.64 6.09
N ALA A 234 -15.11 4.54 6.97
CA ALA A 234 -15.99 5.46 7.68
C ALA A 234 -16.73 6.41 6.73
N ALA A 235 -16.09 6.84 5.64
CA ALA A 235 -16.74 7.64 4.59
C ALA A 235 -17.90 6.90 3.91
N GLN A 236 -17.90 5.56 3.94
CA GLN A 236 -18.90 4.69 3.30
C GLN A 236 -19.94 4.17 4.31
N ALA A 237 -19.95 4.69 5.55
CA ALA A 237 -20.78 4.16 6.62
C ALA A 237 -22.28 4.34 6.39
N GLU A 238 -22.69 5.36 5.63
CA GLU A 238 -24.10 5.66 5.36
C GLU A 238 -24.82 4.54 4.58
N PHE A 239 -24.09 3.73 3.83
CA PHE A 239 -24.65 2.60 3.08
C PHE A 239 -25.04 1.40 3.96
N VAL A 240 -24.50 1.33 5.19
CA VAL A 240 -24.68 0.16 6.07
C VAL A 240 -25.12 0.51 7.49
N MET A 241 -25.15 1.80 7.84
CA MET A 241 -25.53 2.30 9.16
C MET A 241 -26.65 3.33 9.07
N LEU A 242 -27.34 3.54 10.20
CA LEU A 242 -28.29 4.65 10.35
C LEU A 242 -27.55 5.99 10.21
N PRO A 243 -28.15 7.02 9.57
CA PRO A 243 -27.53 8.34 9.45
C PRO A 243 -27.10 8.98 10.78
N SER A 244 -27.81 8.68 11.88
CA SER A 244 -27.47 9.14 13.22
C SER A 244 -26.19 8.50 13.80
N ALA A 245 -25.75 7.36 13.26
CA ALA A 245 -24.54 6.66 13.68
C ALA A 245 -23.30 7.10 12.89
N THR A 246 -23.44 7.67 11.69
CA THR A 246 -22.32 8.09 10.82
C THR A 246 -21.30 8.99 11.53
N PRO A 247 -21.70 10.03 12.29
CA PRO A 247 -20.73 10.86 13.01
C PRO A 247 -19.90 10.08 14.04
N ALA A 248 -20.49 9.07 14.69
CA ALA A 248 -19.80 8.23 15.66
C ALA A 248 -18.77 7.30 14.98
N VAL A 249 -19.08 6.79 13.79
CA VAL A 249 -18.15 5.97 12.99
C VAL A 249 -16.96 6.82 12.53
N THR A 250 -17.20 8.04 12.04
CA THR A 250 -16.13 8.98 11.66
C THR A 250 -15.24 9.32 12.85
N TRP A 251 -15.84 9.62 14.01
CA TRP A 251 -15.09 9.86 15.24
C TRP A 251 -14.25 8.65 15.65
N LEU A 252 -14.78 7.42 15.54
CA LEU A 252 -14.04 6.20 15.84
C LEU A 252 -12.86 6.00 14.89
N ALA A 253 -13.04 6.29 13.60
CA ALA A 253 -11.95 6.24 12.62
C ALA A 253 -10.84 7.24 12.97
N HIS A 254 -11.20 8.46 13.37
CA HIS A 254 -10.27 9.48 13.87
C HIS A 254 -9.51 9.04 15.11
N ALA A 255 -10.22 8.51 16.11
CA ALA A 255 -9.63 7.99 17.34
C ALA A 255 -8.65 6.83 17.06
N TYR A 256 -9.07 5.90 16.19
CA TYR A 256 -8.21 4.83 15.69
C TYR A 256 -6.95 5.39 15.01
N GLY A 257 -7.12 6.43 14.19
CA GLY A 257 -6.03 7.11 13.50
C GLY A 257 -4.96 7.65 14.44
N TRP A 258 -5.39 8.33 15.51
CA TRP A 258 -4.49 8.81 16.56
C TRP A 258 -3.74 7.69 17.28
N VAL A 259 -4.45 6.64 17.67
CA VAL A 259 -3.84 5.47 18.33
C VAL A 259 -2.79 4.83 17.42
N ALA A 260 -3.12 4.64 16.14
CA ALA A 260 -2.22 4.08 15.15
C ALA A 260 -0.97 4.96 14.95
N LEU A 261 -1.12 6.30 14.85
CA LEU A 261 0.03 7.22 14.75
C LEU A 261 0.96 7.12 15.97
N VAL A 262 0.40 7.03 17.18
CA VAL A 262 1.19 6.87 18.41
C VAL A 262 1.95 5.54 18.41
N ILE A 263 1.30 4.44 18.01
CA ILE A 263 1.95 3.12 17.82
C ILE A 263 3.04 3.21 16.74
N GLY A 264 2.83 4.03 15.71
CA GLY A 264 3.79 4.25 14.62
C GLY A 264 5.11 4.86 15.06
N ILE A 265 5.15 5.64 16.15
CA ILE A 265 6.36 6.32 16.64
C ILE A 265 7.50 5.32 16.97
N PRO A 266 7.33 4.34 17.88
CA PRO A 266 8.39 3.37 18.17
C PRO A 266 8.71 2.48 16.96
N VAL A 267 7.73 2.16 16.12
CA VAL A 267 7.94 1.38 14.89
C VAL A 267 8.84 2.12 13.91
N LEU A 268 8.58 3.40 13.68
CA LEU A 268 9.38 4.29 12.84
C LEU A 268 10.80 4.44 13.40
N ALA A 269 10.92 4.73 14.71
CA ALA A 269 12.22 4.88 15.36
C ALA A 269 13.08 3.62 15.17
N PHE A 270 12.50 2.44 15.40
CA PHE A 270 13.18 1.17 15.18
C PHE A 270 13.62 1.00 13.71
N ALA A 271 12.73 1.31 12.76
CA ALA A 271 13.05 1.18 11.35
C ALA A 271 14.18 2.12 10.89
N VAL A 272 14.19 3.36 11.37
CA VAL A 272 15.26 4.34 11.13
C VAL A 272 16.59 3.85 11.71
N ILE A 273 16.59 3.40 12.97
CA ILE A 273 17.80 2.87 13.63
C ILE A 273 18.39 1.69 12.83
N ARG A 274 17.54 0.74 12.42
CA ARG A 274 17.98 -0.42 11.64
C ARG A 274 18.46 -0.03 10.25
N THR A 275 17.86 0.98 9.64
CA THR A 275 18.30 1.51 8.34
C THR A 275 19.68 2.15 8.43
N ILE A 276 19.90 3.01 9.44
CA ILE A 276 21.21 3.62 9.70
C ILE A 276 22.26 2.54 9.97
N TYR A 277 21.92 1.56 10.80
CA TYR A 277 22.80 0.40 11.06
C TYR A 277 23.13 -0.35 9.76
N GLY A 278 22.13 -0.67 8.93
CA GLY A 278 22.34 -1.35 7.66
C GLY A 278 23.30 -0.60 6.74
N PHE A 279 23.14 0.71 6.59
CA PHE A 279 24.06 1.51 5.78
C PHE A 279 25.48 1.59 6.37
N ARG A 280 25.62 1.69 7.70
CA ARG A 280 26.93 1.66 8.37
C ARG A 280 27.67 0.34 8.16
N GLU A 281 26.93 -0.76 8.14
CA GLU A 281 27.45 -2.11 7.87
C GLU A 281 27.56 -2.43 6.37
N ARG A 282 27.46 -1.42 5.49
CA ARG A 282 27.61 -1.56 4.03
C ARG A 282 26.62 -2.56 3.42
N MET A 283 25.38 -2.56 3.91
CA MET A 283 24.27 -3.36 3.37
C MET A 283 24.24 -3.28 1.84
N ASN A 284 24.16 -4.44 1.18
CA ASN A 284 24.14 -4.49 -0.26
C ASN A 284 22.80 -3.99 -0.80
N PHE A 285 22.84 -3.39 -1.99
CA PHE A 285 21.60 -3.09 -2.70
C PHE A 285 20.88 -4.40 -3.05
N THR A 286 19.64 -4.49 -2.61
CA THR A 286 18.69 -5.52 -3.05
C THR A 286 17.40 -4.83 -3.47
N PRO A 287 16.56 -5.47 -4.31
CA PRO A 287 15.22 -4.96 -4.59
C PRO A 287 14.38 -4.72 -3.31
N GLY A 288 14.74 -5.35 -2.18
CA GLY A 288 14.11 -5.14 -0.88
C GLY A 288 14.21 -3.70 -0.35
N TRP A 289 15.14 -2.89 -0.86
CA TRP A 289 15.22 -1.46 -0.50
C TRP A 289 13.94 -0.68 -0.82
N TRP A 290 13.17 -1.14 -1.81
CA TRP A 290 11.87 -0.56 -2.15
C TRP A 290 10.84 -0.64 -1.02
N ALA A 291 11.07 -1.44 0.03
CA ALA A 291 10.23 -1.42 1.23
C ALA A 291 10.32 -0.12 2.05
N LEU A 292 11.20 0.83 1.68
CA LEU A 292 11.15 2.21 2.18
C LEU A 292 9.96 3.00 1.64
N THR A 293 9.51 2.70 0.43
CA THR A 293 8.54 3.57 -0.27
C THR A 293 7.13 3.37 0.26
N PHE A 294 6.61 2.15 0.17
CA PHE A 294 5.20 1.91 0.47
C PHE A 294 4.83 2.27 1.91
N PRO A 295 5.55 1.85 2.97
CA PRO A 295 5.24 2.25 4.34
C PRO A 295 5.15 3.76 4.54
N ILE A 296 6.15 4.51 4.06
CA ILE A 296 6.17 5.96 4.15
C ILE A 296 4.97 6.55 3.38
N GLY A 297 4.67 6.03 2.19
CA GLY A 297 3.51 6.44 1.42
C GLY A 297 2.18 6.16 2.10
N THR A 298 2.04 5.04 2.81
CA THR A 298 0.80 4.75 3.54
C THR A 298 0.61 5.64 4.76
N VAL A 299 1.69 6.03 5.45
CA VAL A 299 1.62 7.04 6.52
C VAL A 299 1.22 8.39 5.94
N ALA A 300 1.79 8.77 4.79
CA ALA A 300 1.39 9.97 4.07
C ALA A 300 -0.11 9.95 3.72
N LEU A 301 -0.59 8.84 3.16
CA LEU A 301 -1.97 8.66 2.75
C LEU A 301 -2.94 8.68 3.94
N GLY A 302 -2.70 7.85 4.96
CA GLY A 302 -3.56 7.76 6.12
C GLY A 302 -3.66 9.08 6.88
N ALA A 303 -2.52 9.76 7.06
CA ALA A 303 -2.50 11.07 7.72
C ALA A 303 -3.18 12.16 6.86
N ALA A 304 -3.02 12.14 5.54
CA ALA A 304 -3.75 13.05 4.65
C ALA A 304 -5.27 12.86 4.73
N MET A 305 -5.77 11.62 4.62
CA MET A 305 -7.20 11.31 4.73
C MET A 305 -7.79 11.68 6.09
N MET A 306 -7.01 11.48 7.16
CA MET A 306 -7.41 11.89 8.50
C MET A 306 -7.47 13.42 8.61
N ALA A 307 -6.50 14.15 8.03
CA ALA A 307 -6.51 15.61 8.04
C ALA A 307 -7.68 16.21 7.24
N GLU A 308 -8.02 15.62 6.09
CA GLU A 308 -9.11 16.11 5.22
C GLU A 308 -10.50 15.96 5.85
N THR A 309 -10.70 14.97 6.71
CA THR A 309 -11.98 14.68 7.37
C THR A 309 -12.10 15.29 8.77
N MET A 310 -11.02 15.89 9.30
CA MET A 310 -10.99 16.54 10.60
C MET A 310 -11.22 18.04 10.50
N THR A 311 -11.94 18.60 11.49
CA THR A 311 -12.14 20.05 11.62
C THR A 311 -11.37 20.62 12.80
N GLY A 312 -10.94 21.88 12.69
CA GLY A 312 -10.30 22.62 13.78
C GLY A 312 -8.80 22.33 13.94
N PRO A 313 -8.20 22.63 15.11
CA PRO A 313 -6.75 22.56 15.31
C PRO A 313 -6.18 21.13 15.23
N TRP A 314 -7.02 20.13 15.46
CA TRP A 314 -6.61 18.71 15.46
C TRP A 314 -6.17 18.19 14.09
N GLN A 315 -6.58 18.85 12.99
CA GLN A 315 -6.15 18.48 11.64
C GLN A 315 -4.67 18.81 11.36
N VAL A 316 -4.05 19.71 12.14
CA VAL A 316 -2.71 20.25 11.85
C VAL A 316 -1.64 19.16 11.91
N ILE A 317 -1.67 18.32 12.96
CA ILE A 317 -0.69 17.25 13.14
C ILE A 317 -0.76 16.21 12.00
N PRO A 318 -1.92 15.60 11.68
CA PRO A 318 -2.01 14.68 10.55
C PRO A 318 -1.67 15.35 9.21
N ARG A 319 -1.99 16.64 9.01
CA ARG A 319 -1.55 17.38 7.82
C ARG A 319 -0.01 17.46 7.73
N VAL A 320 0.66 17.81 8.83
CA VAL A 320 2.14 17.88 8.89
C VAL A 320 2.78 16.50 8.69
N VAL A 321 2.24 15.46 9.34
CA VAL A 321 2.70 14.09 9.18
C VAL A 321 2.50 13.61 7.75
N GLY A 322 1.35 13.90 7.14
CA GLY A 322 1.00 13.57 5.76
C GLY A 322 1.97 14.20 4.76
N THR A 323 2.12 15.52 4.83
CA THR A 323 3.02 16.27 3.94
C THR A 323 4.49 15.90 4.16
N GLY A 324 4.95 15.79 5.40
CA GLY A 324 6.31 15.38 5.71
C GLY A 324 6.64 13.98 5.20
N SER A 325 5.70 13.05 5.34
CA SER A 325 5.84 11.67 4.81
C SER A 325 5.81 11.64 3.28
N LEU A 326 5.01 12.49 2.62
CA LEU A 326 5.04 12.63 1.16
C LEU A 326 6.40 13.13 0.66
N VAL A 327 6.97 14.15 1.31
CA VAL A 327 8.33 14.63 0.98
C VAL A 327 9.36 13.52 1.18
N ALA A 328 9.30 12.79 2.29
CA ALA A 328 10.17 11.65 2.54
C ALA A 328 9.97 10.52 1.51
N LEU A 329 8.74 10.31 1.03
CA LEU A 329 8.44 9.36 -0.04
C LEU A 329 9.10 9.78 -1.36
N CYS A 330 9.01 11.05 -1.75
CA CYS A 330 9.69 11.56 -2.95
C CYS A 330 11.20 11.29 -2.89
N CYS A 331 11.82 11.56 -1.74
CA CYS A 331 13.25 11.31 -1.51
C CYS A 331 13.60 9.81 -1.59
N THR A 332 12.86 8.97 -0.86
CA THR A 332 13.14 7.52 -0.79
C THR A 332 12.82 6.81 -2.10
N TRP A 333 11.79 7.24 -2.83
CA TRP A 333 11.49 6.75 -4.18
C TRP A 333 12.63 7.09 -5.15
N THR A 334 13.09 8.34 -5.14
CA THR A 334 14.20 8.79 -5.99
C THR A 334 15.47 8.02 -5.67
N PHE A 335 15.79 7.86 -4.38
CA PHE A 335 16.92 7.07 -3.91
C PHE A 335 16.85 5.61 -4.41
N CYS A 336 15.70 4.95 -4.24
CA CYS A 336 15.52 3.56 -4.70
C CYS A 336 15.60 3.44 -6.23
N ALA A 337 15.06 4.41 -6.98
CA ALA A 337 15.13 4.44 -8.43
C ALA A 337 16.58 4.58 -8.91
N VAL A 338 17.34 5.53 -8.36
CA VAL A 338 18.76 5.73 -8.69
C VAL A 338 19.59 4.49 -8.34
N ALA A 339 19.39 3.91 -7.16
CA ALA A 339 20.09 2.69 -6.74
C ALA A 339 19.77 1.50 -7.67
N THR A 340 18.50 1.36 -8.07
CA THR A 340 18.07 0.32 -9.03
C THR A 340 18.75 0.51 -10.38
N LEU A 341 18.74 1.74 -10.93
CA LEU A 341 19.36 2.04 -12.22
C LEU A 341 20.88 1.80 -12.18
N THR A 342 21.54 2.24 -11.11
CA THR A 342 22.97 2.02 -10.89
C THR A 342 23.31 0.54 -10.85
N ALA A 343 22.51 -0.27 -10.14
CA ALA A 343 22.68 -1.70 -10.08
C ALA A 343 22.51 -2.37 -11.45
N ILE A 344 21.50 -1.97 -12.24
CA ILE A 344 21.26 -2.50 -13.60
C ILE A 344 22.44 -2.15 -14.53
N VAL A 345 22.91 -0.90 -14.50
CA VAL A 345 24.05 -0.46 -15.32
C VAL A 345 25.31 -1.25 -14.96
N LYS A 346 25.58 -1.44 -13.67
CA LYS A 346 26.74 -2.23 -13.20
C LYS A 346 26.69 -3.67 -13.69
N VAL A 347 25.54 -4.33 -13.59
CA VAL A 347 25.38 -5.73 -14.05
C VAL A 347 25.56 -5.84 -15.57
N ARG A 348 25.10 -4.86 -16.34
CA ARG A 348 25.29 -4.82 -17.80
C ARG A 348 26.75 -4.58 -18.18
N ALA A 349 27.48 -3.76 -17.44
CA ALA A 349 28.90 -3.49 -17.69
C ALA A 349 29.81 -4.70 -17.40
N THR A 350 29.35 -5.63 -16.56
CA THR A 350 30.09 -6.86 -16.21
C THR A 350 29.73 -8.08 -17.06
N ARG A 351 28.85 -7.95 -18.06
CA ARG A 351 28.44 -9.02 -18.99
C ARG A 351 29.03 -8.78 -20.37
#